data_AF-A0AAE9Y0I6-F1
#
_entry.id   AF-A0AAE9Y0I6-F1
#
_cell.length_a   1.000
_cell.length_b   1.000
_cell.length_c   1.000
_cell.angle_alpha   90.00
_cell.angle_beta   90.00
_cell.angle_gamma   90.00
#
_symmetry.space_group_name_H-M   'P 1'
#
loop_
_entity.id
_entity.type
_entity.pdbx_description
1 polymer ?
#
loop_
_entity_poly.entity_id
_entity_poly.type
_entity_poly.pdbx_seq_one_letter_code
_entity_poly.pdbx_strand_id
1 'polypeptide(L)'
;MLANVPQGRTLRDDAADLGWKPNHKFKGKLILTAPDAMPVDLNGVTITIAGPLQDELQALQDMHDQWLRQRKADPTRPPASAMLAAFVDKSVPNLSSIVLLAECGGKTMLLTGDARGDKIIEGLETTGKLAKDETLHVDILKVPHHGSDNNMETSFFERVTADHYVFSGNGDYGNPERATLQMLLDARGVAEDFTIHLTYPIEEIDAGREADWVKQQAKEAGRAKPPKGGVRPDWSAEEQGLVAFFANNPELAAHLIDLLDKAVV
;
A
#
# COMPACT_ATOMS: atom_id res chain seq x y z
N MET A 1 11.06 0.45 -3.82
CA MET A 1 11.31 -0.17 -5.15
C MET A 1 9.98 -0.58 -5.76
N LEU A 2 9.35 0.29 -6.56
CA LEU A 2 8.29 -0.15 -7.47
C LEU A 2 8.97 -0.87 -8.63
N ALA A 3 8.90 -2.20 -8.66
CA ALA A 3 9.38 -2.96 -9.81
C ALA A 3 8.60 -2.50 -11.05
N ASN A 4 9.29 -1.85 -11.99
CA ASN A 4 8.65 -1.45 -13.23
C ASN A 4 8.35 -2.70 -14.08
N VAL A 5 7.34 -2.64 -14.97
CA VAL A 5 6.94 -3.76 -15.83
C VAL A 5 8.12 -4.48 -16.52
N PRO A 6 9.16 -3.77 -17.03
CA PRO A 6 10.37 -4.41 -17.53
C PRO A 6 11.05 -5.33 -16.51
N GLN A 7 11.29 -4.87 -15.28
CA GLN A 7 11.92 -5.68 -14.23
C GLN A 7 11.08 -6.92 -13.88
N GLY A 8 9.75 -6.79 -13.84
CA GLY A 8 8.86 -7.92 -13.63
C GLY A 8 8.94 -8.97 -14.76
N ARG A 9 9.11 -8.53 -16.01
CA ARG A 9 9.32 -9.43 -17.15
C ARG A 9 10.68 -10.12 -17.07
N THR A 10 11.74 -9.37 -16.78
CA THR A 10 13.09 -9.93 -16.57
C THR A 10 13.05 -10.99 -15.49
N LEU A 11 12.45 -10.72 -14.32
CA LEU A 11 12.34 -11.70 -13.25
C LEU A 11 11.59 -12.97 -13.67
N ARG A 12 10.50 -12.83 -14.44
CA ARG A 12 9.76 -13.98 -14.98
C ARG A 12 10.62 -14.80 -15.95
N ASP A 13 11.34 -14.13 -16.84
CA ASP A 13 12.16 -14.76 -17.87
C ASP A 13 13.37 -15.48 -17.21
N ASP A 14 14.03 -14.82 -16.26
CA ASP A 14 15.10 -15.40 -15.43
C ASP A 14 14.60 -16.63 -14.64
N ALA A 15 13.40 -16.55 -14.05
CA ALA A 15 12.79 -17.69 -13.37
C ALA A 15 12.55 -18.87 -14.33
N ALA A 16 12.14 -18.61 -15.56
CA ALA A 16 11.97 -19.65 -16.58
C ALA A 16 13.31 -20.28 -16.98
N ASP A 17 14.36 -19.47 -17.16
CA ASP A 17 15.72 -19.94 -17.47
C ASP A 17 16.31 -20.80 -16.34
N LEU A 18 15.97 -20.49 -15.09
CA LEU A 18 16.32 -21.29 -13.90
C LEU A 18 15.44 -22.53 -13.70
N GLY A 19 14.45 -22.76 -14.57
CA GLY A 19 13.49 -23.86 -14.44
C GLY A 19 12.53 -23.72 -13.24
N TRP A 20 12.44 -22.52 -12.66
CA TRP A 20 11.51 -22.23 -11.59
C TRP A 20 10.10 -22.14 -12.17
N LYS A 21 9.14 -22.72 -11.44
CA LYS A 21 7.72 -22.67 -11.80
C LYS A 21 7.05 -21.58 -10.99
N PRO A 22 6.71 -20.41 -11.58
CA PRO A 22 5.99 -19.37 -10.87
C PRO A 22 4.70 -19.95 -10.28
N ASN A 23 4.35 -19.50 -9.07
CA ASN A 23 3.10 -19.89 -8.41
C ASN A 23 2.90 -21.41 -8.29
N HIS A 24 3.96 -22.22 -8.18
CA HIS A 24 3.85 -23.69 -8.14
C HIS A 24 2.91 -24.18 -7.03
N LYS A 25 2.89 -23.50 -5.88
CA LYS A 25 1.98 -23.78 -4.75
C LYS A 25 0.51 -23.43 -5.04
N PHE A 26 0.28 -22.60 -6.04
CA PHE A 26 -1.04 -22.28 -6.61
C PHE A 26 -1.28 -23.04 -7.93
N LYS A 27 -0.59 -24.17 -8.15
CA LYS A 27 -0.71 -24.99 -9.37
C LYS A 27 -0.41 -24.23 -10.66
N GLY A 28 0.45 -23.21 -10.58
CA GLY A 28 0.80 -22.33 -11.70
C GLY A 28 -0.33 -21.38 -12.13
N LYS A 29 -1.42 -21.28 -11.37
CA LYS A 29 -2.53 -20.37 -11.65
C LYS A 29 -2.21 -18.95 -11.14
N LEU A 30 -3.07 -18.01 -11.55
CA LEU A 30 -3.08 -16.67 -10.98
C LEU A 30 -3.35 -16.74 -9.47
N ILE A 31 -2.70 -15.84 -8.73
CA ILE A 31 -2.95 -15.63 -7.31
C ILE A 31 -4.10 -14.65 -7.22
N LEU A 32 -5.21 -15.07 -6.61
CA LEU A 32 -6.41 -14.27 -6.43
C LEU A 32 -7.22 -14.78 -5.23
N THR A 33 -8.08 -13.92 -4.71
CA THR A 33 -9.04 -14.24 -3.66
C THR A 33 -10.31 -14.81 -4.25
N ALA A 34 -10.76 -15.95 -3.73
CA ALA A 34 -12.05 -16.55 -4.05
C ALA A 34 -12.69 -17.11 -2.76
N PRO A 35 -14.03 -17.21 -2.69
CA PRO A 35 -14.72 -17.73 -1.50
C PRO A 35 -14.30 -19.14 -1.07
N ASP A 36 -13.87 -19.96 -2.03
CA ASP A 36 -13.42 -21.35 -1.82
C ASP A 36 -11.88 -21.49 -1.86
N ALA A 37 -11.14 -20.36 -1.89
CA ALA A 37 -9.69 -20.38 -1.88
C ALA A 37 -9.17 -20.90 -0.54
N MET A 38 -8.50 -22.04 -0.58
CA MET A 38 -7.87 -22.62 0.60
C MET A 38 -6.51 -21.96 0.87
N PRO A 39 -6.13 -21.77 2.15
CA PRO A 39 -4.79 -21.34 2.51
C PRO A 39 -3.71 -22.28 1.96
N VAL A 40 -2.54 -21.73 1.69
CA VAL A 40 -1.40 -22.44 1.12
C VAL A 40 -0.28 -22.53 2.15
N ASP A 41 0.27 -23.72 2.36
CA ASP A 41 1.47 -23.89 3.18
C ASP A 41 2.75 -23.61 2.37
N LEU A 42 3.51 -22.64 2.86
CA LEU A 42 4.85 -22.29 2.42
C LEU A 42 5.87 -22.63 3.51
N ASN A 43 6.18 -23.92 3.67
CA ASN A 43 7.22 -24.42 4.57
C ASN A 43 6.95 -24.05 6.05
N GLY A 44 5.71 -24.28 6.51
CA GLY A 44 5.29 -23.98 7.89
C GLY A 44 4.69 -22.59 8.07
N VAL A 45 4.63 -21.78 7.02
CA VAL A 45 3.86 -20.53 6.99
C VAL A 45 2.56 -20.77 6.22
N THR A 46 1.42 -20.64 6.91
CA THR A 46 0.11 -20.69 6.27
C THR A 46 -0.19 -19.33 5.65
N ILE A 47 -0.50 -19.31 4.35
CA ILE A 47 -0.79 -18.09 3.59
C ILE A 47 -2.24 -18.12 3.12
N THR A 48 -3.03 -17.15 3.57
CA THR A 48 -4.34 -16.84 2.99
C THR A 48 -4.22 -15.63 2.06
N ILE A 49 -4.73 -15.76 0.84
CA ILE A 49 -4.76 -14.65 -0.12
C ILE A 49 -6.06 -13.88 0.07
N ALA A 50 -5.94 -12.61 0.45
CA ALA A 50 -7.05 -11.67 0.64
C ALA A 50 -7.10 -10.59 -0.45
N GLY A 51 -6.23 -10.66 -1.46
CA GLY A 51 -6.34 -9.84 -2.66
C GLY A 51 -5.33 -10.29 -3.71
N PRO A 52 -5.54 -9.96 -5.00
CA PRO A 52 -6.68 -9.22 -5.53
C PRO A 52 -7.93 -10.10 -5.72
N LEU A 53 -9.11 -9.48 -5.78
CA LEU A 53 -10.35 -10.13 -6.18
C LEU A 53 -10.40 -10.36 -7.69
N GLN A 54 -11.28 -11.25 -8.14
CA GLN A 54 -11.36 -11.63 -9.55
C GLN A 54 -11.78 -10.47 -10.47
N ASP A 55 -12.69 -9.61 -10.01
CA ASP A 55 -13.15 -8.44 -10.76
C ASP A 55 -12.04 -7.39 -10.91
N GLU A 56 -11.20 -7.21 -9.90
CA GLU A 56 -10.01 -6.35 -9.95
C GLU A 56 -8.99 -6.84 -10.98
N LEU A 57 -8.73 -8.15 -11.01
CA LEU A 57 -7.87 -8.75 -12.03
C LEU A 57 -8.46 -8.63 -13.44
N GLN A 58 -9.78 -8.79 -13.58
CA GLN A 58 -10.45 -8.63 -14.87
C GLN A 58 -10.37 -7.18 -15.36
N ALA A 59 -10.57 -6.20 -14.47
CA ALA A 59 -10.42 -4.79 -14.79
C ALA A 59 -8.99 -4.47 -15.24
N LEU A 60 -7.97 -5.02 -14.55
CA LEU A 60 -6.57 -4.88 -14.96
C LEU A 60 -6.33 -5.48 -16.35
N GLN A 61 -6.88 -6.66 -16.63
CA GLN A 61 -6.75 -7.33 -17.93
C GLN A 61 -7.41 -6.50 -19.05
N ASP A 62 -8.63 -6.01 -18.83
CA ASP A 62 -9.37 -5.20 -19.80
C ASP A 62 -8.62 -3.91 -20.15
N MET A 63 -8.02 -3.27 -19.14
CA MET A 63 -7.18 -2.09 -19.33
C MET A 63 -5.91 -2.41 -20.12
N HIS A 64 -5.25 -3.53 -19.81
CA HIS A 64 -4.07 -3.97 -20.55
C HIS A 64 -4.42 -4.28 -22.01
N ASP A 65 -5.56 -4.91 -22.28
CA ASP A 65 -6.04 -5.19 -23.63
C ASP A 65 -6.38 -3.90 -24.39
N GLN A 66 -6.98 -2.92 -23.72
CA GLN A 66 -7.25 -1.61 -24.30
C GLN A 66 -5.93 -0.91 -24.69
N TRP A 67 -4.92 -0.96 -23.82
CA TRP A 67 -3.59 -0.43 -24.12
C TRP A 67 -2.96 -1.12 -25.34
N LEU A 68 -3.02 -2.45 -25.41
CA LEU A 68 -2.52 -3.22 -26.55
C LEU A 68 -3.19 -2.79 -27.85
N ARG A 69 -4.52 -2.59 -27.85
CA ARG A 69 -5.27 -2.11 -29.02
C ARG A 69 -4.82 -0.69 -29.42
N GLN A 70 -4.67 0.21 -28.45
CA GLN A 70 -4.23 1.59 -28.71
C GLN A 70 -2.81 1.64 -29.28
N ARG A 71 -1.88 0.82 -28.76
CA ARG A 71 -0.51 0.76 -29.30
C ARG A 71 -0.41 0.11 -30.67
N LYS A 72 -1.25 -0.88 -30.96
CA LYS A 72 -1.33 -1.45 -32.32
C LYS A 72 -1.82 -0.40 -33.33
N ALA A 73 -2.74 0.47 -32.93
CA ALA A 73 -3.25 1.56 -33.77
C ALA A 73 -2.26 2.73 -33.91
N ASP A 74 -1.49 3.01 -32.86
CA ASP A 74 -0.47 4.07 -32.84
C ASP A 74 0.78 3.59 -32.09
N PRO A 75 1.83 3.16 -32.80
CA PRO A 75 3.07 2.68 -32.20
C PRO A 75 3.82 3.71 -31.34
N THR A 76 3.54 5.00 -31.54
CA THR A 76 4.17 6.11 -30.80
C THR A 76 3.59 6.30 -29.40
N ARG A 77 2.46 5.62 -29.10
CA ARG A 77 1.87 5.59 -27.76
C ARG A 77 2.88 5.08 -26.72
N PRO A 78 2.87 5.66 -25.52
CA PRO A 78 3.80 5.31 -24.45
C PRO A 78 3.75 3.81 -24.10
N PRO A 79 4.88 3.23 -23.67
CA PRO A 79 4.96 1.84 -23.25
C PRO A 79 4.03 1.54 -22.06
N ALA A 80 3.73 0.27 -21.82
CA ALA A 80 2.81 -0.16 -20.76
C ALA A 80 3.26 0.37 -19.39
N SER A 81 4.57 0.45 -19.17
CA SER A 81 5.17 1.02 -17.97
C SER A 81 4.81 2.49 -17.77
N ALA A 82 4.80 3.30 -18.84
CA ALA A 82 4.41 4.71 -18.77
C ALA A 82 2.89 4.88 -18.64
N MET A 83 2.11 3.93 -19.16
CA MET A 83 0.67 3.89 -18.90
C MET A 83 0.38 3.51 -17.44
N LEU A 84 0.95 2.41 -16.93
CA LEU A 84 0.85 1.99 -15.54
C LEU A 84 1.35 3.07 -14.59
N ALA A 85 2.45 3.75 -14.90
CA ALA A 85 2.92 4.93 -14.15
C ALA A 85 1.95 6.11 -14.21
N ALA A 86 1.33 6.39 -15.37
CA ALA A 86 0.26 7.39 -15.48
C ALA A 86 -1.05 6.96 -14.77
N PHE A 87 -1.21 5.66 -14.50
CA PHE A 87 -2.30 5.09 -13.72
C PHE A 87 -1.98 4.96 -12.22
N VAL A 88 -0.73 5.12 -11.79
CA VAL A 88 -0.41 5.34 -10.37
C VAL A 88 -1.08 6.64 -9.88
N ASP A 89 -1.31 7.61 -10.77
CA ASP A 89 -2.08 8.84 -10.51
C ASP A 89 -3.63 8.59 -10.50
N LYS A 90 -4.09 7.36 -10.80
CA LYS A 90 -5.50 6.94 -10.80
C LYS A 90 -5.68 5.48 -10.40
N SER A 91 -5.79 5.23 -9.10
CA SER A 91 -6.51 4.16 -8.35
C SER A 91 -6.69 2.72 -8.88
N VAL A 92 -6.25 2.34 -10.09
CA VAL A 92 -6.55 1.05 -10.72
C VAL A 92 -5.40 0.03 -10.64
N PRO A 93 -4.11 0.39 -10.80
CA PRO A 93 -3.02 -0.58 -10.61
C PRO A 93 -2.91 -1.06 -9.17
N ASN A 94 -3.23 -0.19 -8.20
CA ASN A 94 -3.34 -0.50 -6.78
C ASN A 94 -4.33 -1.64 -6.48
N LEU A 95 -5.35 -1.82 -7.33
CA LEU A 95 -6.39 -2.86 -7.18
C LEU A 95 -5.89 -4.29 -7.44
N SER A 96 -4.69 -4.45 -8.00
CA SER A 96 -4.13 -5.79 -8.29
C SER A 96 -3.07 -6.26 -7.29
N SER A 97 -2.87 -5.51 -6.21
CA SER A 97 -1.91 -5.87 -5.17
C SER A 97 -2.27 -7.23 -4.58
N ILE A 98 -1.27 -8.11 -4.49
CA ILE A 98 -1.44 -9.35 -3.75
C ILE A 98 -1.46 -8.99 -2.26
N VAL A 99 -2.61 -9.20 -1.64
CA VAL A 99 -2.79 -9.06 -0.19
C VAL A 99 -2.75 -10.45 0.40
N LEU A 100 -1.93 -10.66 1.43
CA LEU A 100 -1.83 -11.95 2.08
C LEU A 100 -1.79 -11.83 3.60
N LEU A 101 -2.51 -12.75 4.26
CA LEU A 101 -2.42 -13.00 5.68
C LEU A 101 -1.51 -14.22 5.87
N ALA A 102 -0.37 -14.01 6.52
CA ALA A 102 0.59 -15.05 6.87
C ALA A 102 0.42 -15.44 8.34
N GLU A 103 0.35 -16.74 8.61
CA GLU A 103 0.20 -17.31 9.94
C GLU A 103 1.33 -18.33 10.18
N CYS A 104 2.13 -18.12 11.24
CA CYS A 104 3.24 -19.00 11.58
C CYS A 104 3.51 -18.97 13.10
N GLY A 105 3.59 -20.13 13.75
CA GLY A 105 3.94 -20.21 15.18
C GLY A 105 2.98 -19.45 16.11
N GLY A 106 1.69 -19.35 15.75
CA GLY A 106 0.70 -18.57 16.53
C GLY A 106 0.86 -17.05 16.39
N LYS A 107 1.59 -16.59 15.37
CA LYS A 107 1.77 -15.18 15.00
C LYS A 107 1.16 -14.93 13.63
N THR A 108 0.70 -13.72 13.40
CA THR A 108 -0.04 -13.28 12.21
C THR A 108 0.55 -12.01 11.63
N MET A 109 0.63 -11.95 10.30
CA MET A 109 1.10 -10.79 9.56
C MET A 109 0.22 -10.53 8.35
N LEU A 110 -0.38 -9.35 8.26
CA LEU A 110 -1.10 -8.91 7.07
C LEU A 110 -0.19 -8.03 6.20
N LEU A 111 0.12 -8.53 5.01
CA LEU A 111 0.89 -7.82 3.99
C LEU A 111 -0.06 -7.34 2.89
N THR A 112 -0.18 -6.02 2.76
CA THR A 112 -1.27 -5.41 1.98
C THR A 112 -0.85 -4.90 0.61
N GLY A 113 0.46 -4.86 0.33
CA GLY A 113 0.98 -4.13 -0.84
C GLY A 113 0.40 -2.72 -0.92
N ASP A 114 -0.05 -2.34 -2.11
CA ASP A 114 -0.66 -1.03 -2.39
C ASP A 114 -2.18 -1.13 -2.53
N ALA A 115 -2.81 -2.21 -2.04
CA ALA A 115 -4.25 -2.40 -2.08
C ALA A 115 -4.99 -1.30 -1.33
N ARG A 116 -6.25 -1.05 -1.71
CA ARG A 116 -7.14 -0.15 -0.96
C ARG A 116 -7.69 -0.85 0.29
N GLY A 117 -7.89 -0.09 1.36
CA GLY A 117 -8.42 -0.58 2.63
C GLY A 117 -9.77 -1.31 2.49
N ASP A 118 -10.69 -0.76 1.70
CA ASP A 118 -12.00 -1.37 1.42
C ASP A 118 -11.87 -2.73 0.73
N LYS A 119 -10.93 -2.86 -0.22
CA LYS A 119 -10.66 -4.10 -0.95
C LYS A 119 -9.97 -5.16 -0.10
N ILE A 120 -9.10 -4.75 0.81
CA ILE A 120 -8.51 -5.66 1.80
C ILE A 120 -9.60 -6.24 2.70
N ILE A 121 -10.51 -5.40 3.22
CA ILE A 121 -11.64 -5.85 4.04
C ILE A 121 -12.53 -6.82 3.25
N GLU A 122 -12.93 -6.45 2.03
CA GLU A 122 -13.77 -7.29 1.17
C GLU A 122 -13.12 -8.67 0.91
N GLY A 123 -11.82 -8.69 0.66
CA GLY A 123 -11.08 -9.93 0.46
C GLY A 123 -10.94 -10.77 1.73
N LEU A 124 -10.68 -10.15 2.89
CA LEU A 124 -10.66 -10.86 4.18
C LEU A 124 -12.03 -11.45 4.52
N GLU A 125 -13.11 -10.71 4.26
CA GLU A 125 -14.49 -11.20 4.40
C GLU A 125 -14.78 -12.37 3.45
N THR A 126 -14.33 -12.26 2.20
CA THR A 126 -14.48 -13.31 1.18
C THR A 126 -13.79 -14.61 1.61
N THR A 127 -12.62 -14.53 2.25
CA THR A 127 -11.90 -15.71 2.76
C THR A 127 -12.45 -16.27 4.08
N GLY A 128 -13.40 -15.57 4.71
CA GLY A 128 -13.91 -15.90 6.04
C GLY A 128 -12.93 -15.63 7.17
N LYS A 129 -11.82 -14.92 6.91
CA LYS A 129 -10.85 -14.49 7.95
C LYS A 129 -11.32 -13.28 8.74
N LEU A 130 -12.31 -12.56 8.22
CA LEU A 130 -12.95 -11.42 8.87
C LEU A 130 -14.46 -11.58 8.73
N ALA A 131 -15.20 -11.60 9.83
CA ALA A 131 -16.65 -11.54 9.73
C ALA A 131 -17.11 -10.11 9.46
N LYS A 132 -18.31 -9.99 8.89
CA LYS A 132 -18.94 -8.69 8.66
C LYS A 132 -19.14 -7.97 10.00
N ASP A 133 -18.77 -6.69 10.03
CA ASP A 133 -18.88 -5.81 11.21
C ASP A 133 -18.04 -6.25 12.44
N GLU A 134 -17.14 -7.23 12.28
CA GLU A 134 -16.14 -7.61 13.31
C GLU A 134 -14.77 -7.01 13.03
N THR A 135 -13.87 -7.08 14.01
CA THR A 135 -12.48 -6.64 13.89
C THR A 135 -11.55 -7.84 13.76
N LEU A 136 -10.63 -7.79 12.79
CA LEU A 136 -9.46 -8.68 12.73
C LEU A 136 -8.31 -8.02 13.46
N HIS A 137 -7.73 -8.71 14.44
CA HIS A 137 -6.48 -8.31 15.07
C HIS A 137 -5.31 -9.16 14.55
N VAL A 138 -4.20 -8.52 14.18
CA VAL A 138 -2.98 -9.18 13.71
C VAL A 138 -1.75 -8.73 14.48
N ASP A 139 -0.72 -9.56 14.60
CA ASP A 139 0.50 -9.13 15.30
C ASP A 139 1.24 -8.06 14.49
N ILE A 140 1.29 -8.19 13.15
CA ILE A 140 1.96 -7.22 12.27
C ILE A 140 1.04 -6.82 11.12
N LEU A 141 0.74 -5.53 11.01
CA LEU A 141 0.12 -4.94 9.83
C LEU A 141 1.17 -4.14 9.07
N LYS A 142 1.48 -4.60 7.86
CA LYS A 142 2.13 -3.72 6.90
C LYS A 142 1.08 -2.74 6.39
N VAL A 143 1.22 -1.45 6.68
CA VAL A 143 0.22 -0.45 6.30
C VAL A 143 0.15 -0.33 4.78
N PRO A 144 -1.05 -0.27 4.17
CA PRO A 144 -1.22 -0.15 2.73
C PRO A 144 -0.47 1.02 2.11
N HIS A 145 0.13 0.77 0.95
CA HIS A 145 0.71 1.79 0.08
C HIS A 145 1.59 2.81 0.80
N HIS A 146 2.51 2.31 1.62
CA HIS A 146 3.44 3.14 2.41
C HIS A 146 2.77 4.11 3.42
N GLY A 147 1.45 3.99 3.63
CA GLY A 147 0.66 4.95 4.39
C GLY A 147 0.13 6.12 3.55
N SER A 148 -0.14 5.93 2.25
CA SER A 148 -0.89 6.91 1.46
C SER A 148 -2.36 6.96 1.88
N ASP A 149 -2.89 8.16 2.04
CA ASP A 149 -4.28 8.43 2.42
C ASP A 149 -5.29 8.14 1.29
N ASN A 150 -4.86 8.24 0.02
CA ASN A 150 -5.70 7.98 -1.15
C ASN A 150 -6.34 6.58 -1.19
N ASN A 151 -5.79 5.62 -0.45
CA ASN A 151 -6.23 4.23 -0.43
C ASN A 151 -6.87 3.82 0.91
N MET A 152 -7.05 4.77 1.84
CA MET A 152 -7.29 4.48 3.25
C MET A 152 -8.44 5.32 3.81
N GLU A 153 -9.15 4.74 4.78
CA GLU A 153 -10.15 5.41 5.61
C GLU A 153 -9.98 4.98 7.06
N THR A 154 -10.46 5.78 8.02
CA THR A 154 -10.44 5.44 9.46
C THR A 154 -11.06 4.08 9.74
N SER A 155 -12.15 3.75 9.01
CA SER A 155 -12.87 2.47 9.12
C SER A 155 -11.97 1.24 8.88
N PHE A 156 -10.89 1.37 8.11
CA PHE A 156 -9.94 0.30 7.93
C PHE A 156 -9.19 -0.03 9.23
N PHE A 157 -8.74 0.99 9.96
CA PHE A 157 -8.03 0.79 11.23
C PHE A 157 -8.95 0.36 12.38
N GLU A 158 -10.26 0.61 12.26
CA GLU A 158 -11.28 0.07 13.18
C GLU A 158 -11.52 -1.43 12.93
N ARG A 159 -11.53 -1.85 11.65
CA ARG A 159 -11.78 -3.24 11.24
C ARG A 159 -10.53 -4.12 11.26
N VAL A 160 -9.34 -3.54 11.08
CA VAL A 160 -8.05 -4.25 11.07
C VAL A 160 -7.11 -3.58 12.07
N THR A 161 -6.98 -4.18 13.24
CA THR A 161 -6.10 -3.72 14.32
C THR A 161 -4.81 -4.53 14.35
N ALA A 162 -3.75 -3.94 14.90
CA ALA A 162 -2.49 -4.64 15.06
C ALA A 162 -1.69 -4.22 16.29
N ASP A 163 -0.79 -5.09 16.73
CA ASP A 163 0.26 -4.78 17.71
C ASP A 163 1.36 -3.94 17.06
N HIS A 164 1.74 -4.24 15.81
CA HIS A 164 2.79 -3.54 15.08
C HIS A 164 2.28 -3.00 13.73
N TYR A 165 2.27 -1.67 13.58
CA TYR A 165 1.96 -0.97 12.32
C TYR A 165 3.25 -0.58 11.61
N VAL A 166 3.51 -1.19 10.45
CA VAL A 166 4.74 -0.92 9.67
C VAL A 166 4.43 -0.02 8.47
N PHE A 167 4.88 1.22 8.55
CA PHE A 167 4.89 2.15 7.43
C PHE A 167 6.25 2.05 6.72
N SER A 168 6.39 1.07 5.83
CA SER A 168 7.58 1.03 4.97
C SER A 168 7.42 2.05 3.87
N GLY A 169 8.42 2.90 3.69
CA GLY A 169 8.59 3.84 2.59
C GLY A 169 10.07 4.19 2.47
N ASN A 170 10.40 5.13 1.60
CA ASN A 170 11.79 5.54 1.36
C ASN A 170 11.96 7.05 1.18
N GLY A 171 11.02 7.87 1.68
CA GLY A 171 11.04 9.33 1.53
C GLY A 171 10.46 9.83 0.22
N ASP A 172 10.45 8.98 -0.80
CA ASP A 172 9.84 9.32 -2.07
C ASP A 172 8.31 9.46 -1.88
N TYR A 173 7.75 10.52 -2.45
CA TYR A 173 6.31 10.82 -2.44
C TYR A 173 5.71 11.20 -1.07
N GLY A 174 6.54 11.40 -0.04
CA GLY A 174 6.09 11.96 1.25
C GLY A 174 5.22 11.05 2.11
N ASN A 175 5.22 9.73 1.88
CA ASN A 175 4.44 8.77 2.68
C ASN A 175 5.22 8.23 3.90
N PRO A 176 4.61 8.02 5.08
CA PRO A 176 3.18 8.00 5.31
C PRO A 176 2.58 9.39 5.40
N GLU A 177 1.36 9.56 4.88
CA GLU A 177 0.63 10.81 4.98
C GLU A 177 0.24 11.09 6.43
N ARG A 178 0.29 12.38 6.81
CA ARG A 178 -0.22 12.84 8.11
C ARG A 178 -1.66 12.40 8.33
N ALA A 179 -2.48 12.45 7.29
CA ALA A 179 -3.88 12.01 7.34
C ALA A 179 -4.02 10.53 7.69
N THR A 180 -3.15 9.64 7.20
CA THR A 180 -3.20 8.21 7.54
C THR A 180 -2.83 7.96 9.01
N LEU A 181 -1.87 8.70 9.56
CA LEU A 181 -1.56 8.63 10.98
C LEU A 181 -2.69 9.20 11.84
N GLN A 182 -3.37 10.26 11.38
CA GLN A 182 -4.58 10.76 12.03
C GLN A 182 -5.70 9.72 12.00
N MET A 183 -5.94 9.05 10.88
CA MET A 183 -6.93 7.96 10.78
C MET A 183 -6.62 6.82 11.78
N LEU A 184 -5.34 6.47 11.95
CA LEU A 184 -4.92 5.47 12.94
C LEU A 184 -5.21 5.95 14.37
N LEU A 185 -4.86 7.20 14.68
CA LEU A 185 -5.13 7.82 15.98
C LEU A 185 -6.64 7.88 16.28
N ASP A 186 -7.45 8.28 15.31
CA ASP A 186 -8.90 8.37 15.45
C ASP A 186 -9.53 6.99 15.72
N ALA A 187 -9.00 5.94 15.10
CA ALA A 187 -9.52 4.58 15.23
C ALA A 187 -9.06 3.85 16.50
N ARG A 188 -7.78 3.95 16.87
CA ARG A 188 -7.18 3.20 18.00
C ARG A 188 -7.07 4.02 19.28
N GLY A 189 -7.13 5.34 19.18
CA GLY A 189 -6.72 6.22 20.26
C GLY A 189 -5.26 5.98 20.65
N VAL A 190 -4.98 6.16 21.94
CA VAL A 190 -3.63 6.08 22.56
C VAL A 190 -3.60 5.23 23.83
N ALA A 191 -4.74 4.61 24.18
CA ALA A 191 -4.85 3.79 25.39
C ALA A 191 -4.41 2.33 25.16
N GLU A 192 -4.40 1.88 23.90
CA GLU A 192 -4.07 0.52 23.53
C GLU A 192 -2.57 0.37 23.26
N ASP A 193 -1.99 -0.76 23.69
CA ASP A 193 -0.57 -1.06 23.44
C ASP A 193 -0.39 -1.48 21.97
N PHE A 194 0.23 -0.62 21.19
CA PHE A 194 0.68 -0.92 19.83
C PHE A 194 1.95 -0.12 19.52
N THR A 195 2.63 -0.46 18.43
CA THR A 195 3.86 0.20 18.00
C THR A 195 3.75 0.65 16.55
N ILE A 196 4.15 1.89 16.29
CA ILE A 196 4.31 2.45 14.94
C ILE A 196 5.78 2.33 14.53
N HIS A 197 6.03 1.67 13.40
CA HIS A 197 7.36 1.51 12.83
C HIS A 197 7.44 2.32 11.54
N LEU A 198 8.39 3.25 11.48
CA LEU A 198 8.76 3.97 10.26
C LEU A 198 10.10 3.40 9.77
N THR A 199 10.24 3.16 8.47
CA THR A 199 11.49 2.61 7.90
C THR A 199 12.53 3.66 7.56
N TYR A 200 12.27 4.94 7.86
CA TYR A 200 13.17 6.06 7.65
C TYR A 200 12.74 7.27 8.52
N PRO A 201 13.65 8.23 8.79
CA PRO A 201 13.44 9.23 9.83
C PRO A 201 12.37 10.26 9.46
N ILE A 202 11.66 10.78 10.47
CA ILE A 202 10.56 11.74 10.28
C ILE A 202 11.03 13.03 9.59
N GLU A 203 12.23 13.49 9.90
CA GLU A 203 12.82 14.67 9.29
C GLU A 203 13.06 14.46 7.79
N GLU A 204 13.44 13.25 7.38
CA GLU A 204 13.59 12.90 5.96
C GLU A 204 12.22 12.76 5.27
N ILE A 205 11.20 12.24 5.97
CA ILE A 205 9.79 12.23 5.50
C ILE A 205 9.34 13.66 5.18
N ASP A 206 9.49 14.57 6.13
CA ASP A 206 8.99 15.93 6.00
C ASP A 206 9.75 16.71 4.92
N ALA A 207 11.07 16.55 4.81
CA ALA A 207 11.85 17.14 3.73
C ALA A 207 11.42 16.62 2.35
N GLY A 208 11.19 15.31 2.23
CA GLY A 208 10.67 14.71 0.99
C GLY A 208 9.27 15.22 0.64
N ARG A 209 8.39 15.36 1.64
CA ARG A 209 7.03 15.87 1.45
C ARG A 209 7.02 17.34 1.05
N GLU A 210 7.83 18.19 1.67
CA GLU A 210 7.98 19.60 1.28
C GLU A 210 8.38 19.72 -0.20
N ALA A 211 9.37 18.92 -0.63
CA ALA A 211 9.82 18.92 -2.01
C ALA A 211 8.73 18.48 -3.00
N ASP A 212 7.96 17.42 -2.69
CA ASP A 212 6.82 17.04 -3.54
C ASP A 212 5.71 18.09 -3.49
N TRP A 213 5.42 18.67 -2.34
CA TRP A 213 4.39 19.71 -2.17
C TRP A 213 4.64 20.90 -3.10
N VAL A 214 5.87 21.43 -3.10
CA VAL A 214 6.29 22.53 -3.98
C VAL A 214 6.16 22.13 -5.46
N LYS A 215 6.57 20.91 -5.81
CA LYS A 215 6.46 20.40 -7.18
C LYS A 215 4.99 20.28 -7.63
N GLN A 216 4.10 19.76 -6.79
CA GLN A 216 2.68 19.64 -7.10
C GLN A 216 2.00 21.01 -7.16
N GLN A 217 2.36 21.95 -6.27
CA GLN A 217 1.87 23.32 -6.30
C GLN A 217 2.21 23.99 -7.63
N ALA A 218 3.47 23.88 -8.07
CA ALA A 218 3.90 24.40 -9.37
C ALA A 218 3.15 23.72 -10.53
N LYS A 219 2.95 22.40 -10.47
CA LYS A 219 2.16 21.64 -11.47
C LYS A 219 0.71 22.11 -11.52
N GLU A 220 0.09 22.43 -10.38
CA GLU A 220 -1.28 22.94 -10.28
C GLU A 220 -1.42 24.35 -10.84
N ALA A 221 -0.48 25.25 -10.49
CA ALA A 221 -0.44 26.61 -11.00
C ALA A 221 -0.24 26.67 -12.53
N GLY A 222 0.51 25.71 -13.08
CA GLY A 222 0.74 25.58 -14.52
C GLY A 222 -0.43 24.96 -15.31
N ARG A 223 -1.51 24.51 -14.68
CA ARG A 223 -2.64 23.88 -15.40
C ARG A 223 -3.46 24.93 -16.13
N ALA A 224 -3.79 24.66 -17.40
CA ALA A 224 -4.70 25.50 -18.20
C ALA A 224 -6.09 25.69 -17.55
N LYS A 225 -6.51 24.74 -16.71
CA LYS A 225 -7.66 24.86 -15.82
C LYS A 225 -7.19 24.55 -14.39
N PRO A 226 -7.29 25.50 -13.46
CA PRO A 226 -6.86 25.28 -12.08
C PRO A 226 -7.70 24.17 -11.41
N PRO A 227 -7.16 23.53 -10.36
CA PRO A 227 -7.90 22.52 -9.61
C PRO A 227 -9.19 23.10 -9.00
N LYS A 228 -10.17 22.22 -8.78
CA LYS A 228 -11.37 22.58 -8.00
C LYS A 228 -10.92 22.83 -6.56
N GLY A 229 -10.97 24.09 -6.11
CA GLY A 229 -10.43 24.52 -4.81
C GLY A 229 -9.23 25.45 -4.91
N GLY A 230 -8.70 25.69 -6.12
CA GLY A 230 -7.51 26.52 -6.33
C GLY A 230 -6.21 25.71 -6.28
N VAL A 231 -5.09 26.41 -6.43
CA VAL A 231 -3.76 25.85 -6.21
C VAL A 231 -3.56 25.66 -4.70
N ARG A 232 -2.91 24.58 -4.30
CA ARG A 232 -2.60 24.34 -2.88
C ARG A 232 -1.81 25.50 -2.25
N PRO A 233 -1.99 25.75 -0.94
CA PRO A 233 -1.24 26.79 -0.24
C PRO A 233 0.26 26.47 -0.18
N ASP A 234 1.04 27.44 0.29
CA ASP A 234 2.45 27.21 0.58
C ASP A 234 2.62 26.15 1.67
N TRP A 235 3.75 25.45 1.63
CA TRP A 235 4.07 24.44 2.63
C TRP A 235 4.19 25.06 4.03
N SER A 236 3.66 24.34 5.02
CA SER A 236 3.70 24.63 6.45
C SER A 236 4.07 23.35 7.20
N ALA A 237 5.27 23.32 7.78
CA ALA A 237 5.72 22.20 8.60
C ALA A 237 4.77 21.94 9.79
N GLU A 238 4.11 22.97 10.31
CA GLU A 238 3.14 22.86 11.42
C GLU A 238 1.86 22.12 11.00
N GLU A 239 1.35 22.42 9.81
CA GLU A 239 0.08 21.87 9.32
C GLU A 239 0.25 20.54 8.57
N GLN A 240 1.34 20.37 7.85
CA GLN A 240 1.55 19.20 6.98
C GLN A 240 2.69 18.28 7.43
N GLY A 241 3.59 18.72 8.30
CA GLY A 241 4.71 17.91 8.79
C GLY A 241 4.29 16.85 9.81
N LEU A 242 5.01 15.73 9.81
CA LEU A 242 4.91 14.67 10.79
C LEU A 242 5.65 15.03 12.09
N VAL A 243 6.74 15.79 12.04
CA VAL A 243 7.43 16.28 13.25
C VAL A 243 6.44 17.05 14.13
N ALA A 244 5.73 18.01 13.53
CA ALA A 244 4.72 18.79 14.23
C ALA A 244 3.52 17.93 14.67
N PHE A 245 3.10 16.96 13.85
CA PHE A 245 2.01 16.04 14.19
C PHE A 245 2.32 15.25 15.46
N PHE A 246 3.48 14.60 15.55
CA PHE A 246 3.85 13.83 16.74
C PHE A 246 4.15 14.73 17.95
N ALA A 247 4.74 15.92 17.75
CA ALA A 247 4.92 16.89 18.83
C ALA A 247 3.58 17.34 19.46
N ASN A 248 2.53 17.46 18.64
CA ASN A 248 1.18 17.80 19.08
C ASN A 248 0.40 16.60 19.65
N ASN A 249 0.90 15.37 19.46
CA ASN A 249 0.28 14.13 19.93
C ASN A 249 1.31 13.29 20.72
N PRO A 250 1.77 13.76 21.90
CA PRO A 250 2.88 13.14 22.62
C PRO A 250 2.58 11.72 23.10
N GLU A 251 1.31 11.40 23.39
CA GLU A 251 0.90 10.05 23.76
C GLU A 251 1.04 9.09 22.57
N LEU A 252 0.60 9.50 21.37
CA LEU A 252 0.82 8.74 20.14
C LEU A 252 2.31 8.60 19.81
N ALA A 253 3.09 9.66 20.01
CA ALA A 253 4.53 9.65 19.79
C ALA A 253 5.26 8.62 20.68
N ALA A 254 4.71 8.27 21.85
CA ALA A 254 5.27 7.21 22.69
C ALA A 254 5.16 5.81 22.06
N HIS A 255 4.26 5.62 21.08
CA HIS A 255 4.13 4.37 20.32
C HIS A 255 5.13 4.29 19.15
N LEU A 256 5.84 5.37 18.83
CA LEU A 256 6.74 5.44 17.69
C LEU A 256 8.08 4.78 17.99
N ILE A 257 8.51 3.89 17.11
CA ILE A 257 9.87 3.37 17.06
C ILE A 257 10.44 3.69 15.68
N ASP A 258 11.50 4.49 15.66
CA ASP A 258 12.33 4.60 14.46
C ASP A 258 13.17 3.32 14.34
N LEU A 259 12.97 2.59 13.24
CA LEU A 259 13.71 1.36 12.98
C LEU A 259 15.19 1.61 12.69
N LEU A 260 15.58 2.85 12.36
CA LEU A 260 16.97 3.20 12.06
C LEU A 260 17.79 3.58 13.30
N ASP A 261 17.15 4.10 14.35
CA ASP A 261 17.82 4.39 15.63
C ASP A 261 18.19 3.13 16.42
N LYS A 262 17.62 1.97 16.06
CA LYS A 262 17.93 0.68 16.69
C LYS A 262 19.00 -0.14 15.97
N ALA A 263 19.66 0.41 14.96
CA ALA A 263 20.79 -0.24 14.28
C ALA A 263 22.12 -0.17 15.09
N VAL A 264 22.07 0.17 16.37
CA VAL A 264 23.22 0.13 17.29
C VAL A 264 22.86 -0.66 18.56
N VAL A 265 22.86 -1.99 18.47
CA VAL A 265 23.19 -2.90 19.59
C VAL A 265 23.94 -4.10 19.05
#